data_AF-J9UWG8-F1
#
_entry.id   AF-J9UWG8-F1
#
_cell.length_a   1.000
_cell.length_b   1.000
_cell.length_c   1.000
_cell.angle_alpha   90.00
_cell.angle_beta   90.00
_cell.angle_gamma   90.00
#
_symmetry.space_group_name_H-M   'P 1'
#
loop_
_entity.id
_entity.type
_entity.pdbx_description
1 polymer ?
#
loop_
_entity_poly.entity_id
_entity_poly.type
_entity_poly.pdbx_seq_one_letter_code
_entity_poly.pdbx_strand_id
1 'polypeptide(L)' 'MQKLQPFNKEEKNIGITLRVTEKTFQEMKKEASSLNMRVSEYLAELHKMYINEVHQK' A
#
# COMPACT_ATOMS: atom_id res chain seq x y z
N MET A 1 40.41 4.53 -3.96
CA MET A 1 39.13 3.97 -3.45
C MET A 1 38.08 5.05 -3.56
N GLN A 2 37.15 4.94 -4.53
CA GLN A 2 35.99 5.84 -4.60
C GLN A 2 35.07 5.53 -3.41
N LYS A 3 34.81 6.54 -2.59
CA LYS A 3 33.79 6.44 -1.53
C LYS A 3 32.42 6.44 -2.21
N LEU A 4 31.73 5.32 -2.15
CA LEU A 4 30.30 5.24 -2.49
C LEU A 4 29.56 6.20 -1.56
N GLN A 5 28.98 7.27 -2.11
CA GLN A 5 28.08 8.12 -1.35
C GLN A 5 26.80 7.33 -1.02
N PRO A 6 26.25 7.44 0.20
CA PRO A 6 24.99 6.80 0.52
C PRO A 6 23.93 7.45 -0.37
N PHE A 7 23.38 6.66 -1.27
CA PHE A 7 22.26 7.08 -2.12
C PHE A 7 21.01 7.13 -1.24
N ASN A 8 20.83 8.23 -0.50
CA ASN A 8 19.57 8.53 0.17
C ASN A 8 18.53 8.86 -0.91
N LYS A 9 17.99 7.83 -1.57
CA LYS A 9 16.69 7.92 -2.20
C LYS A 9 15.67 7.95 -1.07
N GLU A 10 15.37 9.14 -0.56
CA GLU A 10 14.14 9.34 0.19
C GLU A 10 12.99 8.93 -0.73
N GLU A 11 12.36 7.80 -0.44
CA GLU A 11 11.14 7.39 -1.13
C GLU A 11 10.09 8.47 -0.89
N LYS A 12 9.72 9.18 -1.96
CA LYS A 12 8.67 10.19 -1.90
C LYS A 12 7.34 9.46 -1.68
N ASN A 13 6.81 9.59 -0.46
CA ASN A 13 5.45 9.14 -0.16
C ASN A 13 4.44 9.99 -0.93
N ILE A 14 3.65 9.35 -1.79
CA ILE A 14 2.53 9.99 -2.50
C ILE A 14 1.24 9.60 -1.78
N GLY A 15 0.48 10.58 -1.32
CA GLY A 15 -0.85 10.37 -0.75
C GLY A 15 -1.91 10.26 -1.84
N ILE A 16 -2.80 9.28 -1.72
CA ILE A 16 -3.96 9.11 -2.61
C ILE A 16 -5.23 9.17 -1.77
N THR A 17 -6.24 9.89 -2.24
CA THR A 17 -7.57 9.94 -1.63
C THR A 17 -8.56 9.17 -2.50
N LEU A 18 -9.25 8.20 -1.91
CA LEU A 18 -10.28 7.41 -2.58
C LEU A 18 -11.67 7.79 -2.05
N ARG A 19 -12.64 7.98 -2.95
CA ARG A 19 -14.05 8.08 -2.58
C ARG A 19 -14.66 6.70 -2.64
N VAL A 20 -15.22 6.25 -1.52
CA VAL A 20 -15.88 4.97 -1.37
C VAL A 20 -17.19 5.17 -0.59
N THR A 21 -18.07 4.18 -0.62
CA THR A 21 -19.23 4.19 0.26
C THR A 21 -18.78 3.99 1.71
N GLU A 22 -19.59 4.48 2.66
CA GLU A 22 -19.32 4.27 4.09
C GLU A 22 -19.21 2.78 4.42
N LYS A 23 -20.14 1.95 3.90
CA LYS A 23 -20.13 0.51 4.09
C LYS A 23 -18.81 -0.12 3.66
N THR A 24 -18.35 0.19 2.45
CA THR A 24 -17.07 -0.31 1.92
C THR A 24 -15.89 0.12 2.78
N PHE A 25 -15.89 1.37 3.27
CA PHE A 25 -14.83 1.84 4.17
C PHE A 25 -14.81 1.08 5.50
N GLN A 26 -15.97 0.82 6.10
CA GLN A 26 -16.04 0.06 7.35
C GLN A 26 -15.59 -1.40 7.18
N GLU A 27 -15.94 -2.02 6.06
CA GLU A 27 -15.46 -3.37 5.70
C GLU A 27 -13.93 -3.39 5.58
N MET A 28 -13.34 -2.48 4.81
CA MET A 28 -11.87 -2.34 4.69
C MET A 28 -11.21 -2.09 6.05
N LYS A 29 -11.79 -1.22 6.88
CA LYS A 29 -11.26 -0.90 8.21
C LYS A 29 -11.30 -2.12 9.13
N LYS A 30 -12.37 -2.92 9.10
CA LYS A 30 -12.50 -4.14 9.89
C LYS A 30 -11.44 -5.17 9.49
N GLU A 31 -11.26 -5.39 8.20
CA GLU A 31 -10.26 -6.34 7.69
C GLU A 31 -8.84 -5.90 8.04
N ALA A 32 -8.47 -4.65 7.75
CA ALA A 32 -7.18 -4.09 8.11
C ALA A 32 -6.91 -4.22 9.63
N SER A 33 -7.91 -3.95 10.47
CA SER A 33 -7.78 -4.08 11.93
C SER A 33 -7.55 -5.54 12.36
N SER A 34 -8.22 -6.51 11.72
CA SER A 34 -8.02 -7.94 12.02
C SER A 34 -6.60 -8.43 11.70
N LEU A 35 -5.92 -7.74 10.77
CA LEU A 35 -4.53 -7.99 10.39
C LEU A 35 -3.52 -7.10 11.14
N ASN A 36 -3.99 -6.29 12.10
CA ASN A 36 -3.18 -5.29 12.81
C ASN A 36 -2.48 -4.29 11.86
N MET A 37 -3.17 -3.88 10.80
CA MET A 37 -2.69 -2.97 9.76
C MET A 37 -3.51 -1.68 9.71
N ARG A 38 -2.91 -0.61 9.21
CA ARG A 38 -3.62 0.58 8.73
C ARG A 38 -4.33 0.29 7.42
N VAL A 39 -5.44 0.98 7.15
CA VAL A 39 -6.18 0.84 5.87
C VAL A 39 -5.28 1.10 4.67
N SER A 40 -4.34 2.05 4.75
CA SER A 40 -3.39 2.33 3.67
C SER A 40 -2.42 1.17 3.41
N GLU A 41 -1.98 0.46 4.45
CA GLU A 41 -1.08 -0.69 4.33
C GLU A 41 -1.83 -1.87 3.71
N TYR A 42 -3.05 -2.12 4.19
CA TYR A 42 -3.94 -3.12 3.62
C TYR A 42 -4.20 -2.88 2.12
N LEU A 43 -4.49 -1.64 1.72
CA LEU A 43 -4.66 -1.28 0.30
C LEU A 43 -3.40 -1.47 -0.53
N ALA A 44 -2.22 -1.19 0.02
CA ALA A 44 -0.95 -1.40 -0.67
C ALA A 44 -0.68 -2.89 -0.90
N GLU A 45 -0.99 -3.76 0.07
CA GLU A 45 -0.86 -5.20 -0.08
C GLU A 45 -1.83 -5.76 -1.13
N LEU A 46 -3.10 -5.34 -1.10
CA LEU A 46 -4.07 -5.72 -2.14
C LEU A 46 -3.60 -5.30 -3.54
N HIS A 47 -3.05 -4.09 -3.67
CA HIS A 47 -2.52 -3.61 -4.95
C HIS A 47 -1.38 -4.50 -5.47
N LYS A 48 -0.43 -4.91 -4.60
CA LYS A 48 0.65 -5.83 -4.96
C LYS A 48 0.11 -7.19 -5.40
N MET A 49 -0.84 -7.74 -4.66
CA MET A 49 -1.46 -9.04 -4.98
C MET A 49 -2.12 -9.00 -6.35
N TYR A 50 -2.95 -7.98 -6.61
CA TYR A 50 -3.65 -7.84 -7.88
C TYR A 50 -2.69 -7.66 -9.07
N ILE A 51 -1.65 -6.82 -8.93
CA ILE A 51 -0.62 -6.66 -9.96
C ILE A 51 0.06 -8.00 -10.26
N ASN A 52 0.41 -8.77 -9.23
CA ASN A 52 1.09 -10.05 -9.41
C ASN A 52 0.19 -11.09 -10.10
N GLU A 53 -1.10 -11.12 -9.77
CA GLU A 53 -2.07 -12.00 -10.44
C GLU A 53 -2.30 -11.62 -11.90
N VAL A 54 -2.33 -10.31 -12.23
CA VAL A 54 -2.55 -9.82 -13.59
C VAL A 54 -1.32 -10.07 -14.48
N HIS A 55 -0.11 -9.94 -13.96
CA HIS A 55 1.13 -10.14 -14.72
C HIS A 55 1.57 -11.61 -14.85
N GLN A 56 0.90 -12.54 -14.18
CA GLN A 56 1.13 -13.99 -14.33
C GLN A 56 0.25 -14.66 -15.41
N LYS A 57 -0.48 -13.87 -16.21
CA LYS A 57 -1.19 -14.33 -17.41
C LYS A 57 -0.41 -14.03 -18.68
#